data_AF-A0A961KXW2-F1
#
_entry.id   AF-A0A961KXW2-F1
#
_cell.length_a   1.000
_cell.length_b   1.000
_cell.length_c   1.000
_cell.angle_alpha   90.00
_cell.angle_beta   90.00
_cell.angle_gamma   90.00
#
_symmetry.space_group_name_H-M   'P 1'
#
loop_
_entity.id
_entity.type
_entity.pdbx_description
1 polymer ?
#
loop_
_entity_poly.entity_id
_entity_poly.type
_entity_poly.pdbx_seq_one_letter_code
_entity_poly.pdbx_strand_id
1 'polypeptide(L)' 'MGRLGGQLRIIPGAVIGWDMGAALALAAALGIEPMAAAELLPEIEAVMVRKLNEATGDSHG' A
#
# COMPACT_ATOMS: atom_id res chain seq x y z
N MET A 1 -15.67 6.28 -2.65
CA MET A 1 -14.89 5.03 -2.74
C MET A 1 -13.51 5.27 -2.16
N GLY A 2 -13.26 4.77 -0.94
CA GLY A 2 -12.00 4.98 -0.22
C GLY A 2 -10.84 4.30 -0.95
N ARG A 3 -9.79 5.06 -1.28
CA ARG A 3 -8.58 4.54 -1.92
C ARG A 3 -7.48 4.41 -0.88
N LEU A 4 -6.80 3.28 -0.86
CA LEU A 4 -5.65 3.07 0.04
C LEU A 4 -4.48 4.03 -0.26
N GLY A 5 -4.43 4.63 -1.46
CA GLY A 5 -3.39 5.60 -1.83
C GLY A 5 -3.33 6.85 -0.95
N GLY A 6 -4.37 7.18 -0.19
CA GLY A 6 -4.33 8.25 0.82
C GLY A 6 -3.59 7.87 2.10
N GLN A 7 -3.28 6.58 2.30
CA GLN A 7 -2.73 6.04 3.54
C GLN A 7 -1.29 5.54 3.36
N LEU A 8 -0.49 6.26 2.58
CA LEU A 8 0.91 5.94 2.35
C LEU A 8 1.78 6.36 3.55
N ARG A 9 2.76 5.52 3.88
CA ARG A 9 3.89 5.87 4.75
C ARG A 9 5.06 6.28 3.88
N ILE A 10 5.59 7.47 4.12
CA ILE A 10 6.56 8.14 3.24
C ILE A 10 7.68 8.74 4.10
N ILE A 11 8.92 8.66 3.60
CA ILE A 11 10.09 9.41 4.06
C ILE A 11 10.54 10.36 2.94
N PRO A 12 11.44 11.34 3.19
CA PRO A 12 11.94 12.20 2.12
C PRO A 12 12.49 11.38 0.93
N GLY A 13 11.84 11.51 -0.22
CA GLY A 13 12.24 10.86 -1.47
C GLY A 13 11.82 9.40 -1.65
N ALA A 14 11.10 8.77 -0.71
CA ALA A 14 10.69 7.37 -0.87
C ALA A 14 9.39 7.01 -0.14
N VAL A 15 8.59 6.16 -0.76
CA VAL A 15 7.48 5.42 -0.13
C VAL A 15 8.06 4.20 0.58
N ILE A 16 7.60 3.94 1.81
CA ILE A 16 8.04 2.78 2.62
C ILE A 16 6.90 1.80 2.93
N GLY A 17 5.66 2.11 2.54
CA GLY A 17 4.53 1.19 2.67
C GLY A 17 3.17 1.90 2.71
N TRP A 18 2.13 1.14 2.99
CA TRP A 18 0.82 1.63 3.44
C TRP A 18 0.73 1.59 4.96
N ASP A 19 -0.24 2.31 5.52
CA ASP A 19 -0.76 1.98 6.83
C ASP A 19 -1.49 0.63 6.77
N MET A 20 -0.90 -0.39 7.38
CA MET A 20 -1.44 -1.76 7.33
C MET A 20 -2.78 -1.86 8.07
N GLY A 21 -3.00 -1.04 9.11
CA GLY A 21 -4.28 -1.00 9.82
C GLY A 21 -5.43 -0.54 8.93
N ALA A 22 -5.20 0.52 8.14
CA ALA A 22 -6.16 1.03 7.18
C ALA A 22 -6.37 0.07 5.99
N ALA A 23 -5.32 -0.64 5.55
CA ALA A 23 -5.44 -1.65 4.50
C ALA A 23 -6.36 -2.80 4.94
N LEU A 24 -6.15 -3.31 6.16
CA LEU A 24 -7.00 -4.36 6.76
C LEU A 24 -8.42 -3.86 7.04
N ALA A 25 -8.59 -2.63 7.53
CA ALA A 25 -9.90 -2.05 7.76
C ALA A 25 -10.70 -1.86 6.46
N LEU A 26 -10.02 -1.43 5.38
CA LEU A 26 -10.63 -1.33 4.05
C LEU A 26 -11.00 -2.72 3.50
N ALA A 27 -10.12 -3.71 3.66
CA ALA A 27 -10.41 -5.09 3.24
C ALA A 27 -11.65 -5.65 3.95
N ALA A 28 -11.74 -5.45 5.28
CA ALA A 28 -12.91 -5.83 6.06
C ALA A 28 -14.18 -5.11 5.60
N ALA A 29 -14.11 -3.80 5.32
CA ALA A 29 -15.24 -3.02 4.81
C ALA A 29 -15.71 -3.48 3.42
N LEU A 30 -14.83 -4.06 2.61
CA LEU A 30 -15.14 -4.65 1.31
C LEU A 30 -15.64 -6.11 1.40
N GLY A 31 -15.72 -6.67 2.60
CA GLY A 31 -16.14 -8.07 2.82
C GLY A 31 -15.08 -9.10 2.43
N ILE A 32 -13.80 -8.69 2.35
CA ILE A 32 -12.69 -9.61 2.11
C ILE A 32 -12.40 -10.38 3.41
N GLU A 33 -12.15 -11.68 3.28
CA GLU A 33 -11.83 -12.54 4.40
C GLU A 33 -10.52 -12.07 5.09
N PRO A 34 -10.51 -11.82 6.41
CA PRO A 34 -9.36 -11.24 7.10
C PRO A 34 -8.05 -12.03 6.99
N MET A 35 -8.09 -13.37 7.01
CA MET A 35 -6.89 -14.19 6.88
C MET A 35 -6.29 -14.06 5.48
N ALA A 36 -7.13 -14.14 4.44
CA ALA A 36 -6.72 -13.92 3.06
C ALA A 36 -6.12 -12.52 2.87
N ALA A 37 -6.71 -11.49 3.48
CA ALA A 37 -6.14 -10.14 3.44
C ALA A 37 -4.79 -10.07 4.16
N ALA A 38 -4.67 -10.66 5.36
CA ALA A 38 -3.43 -10.67 6.12
C ALA A 38 -2.27 -11.40 5.41
N GLU A 39 -2.58 -12.48 4.68
CA GLU A 39 -1.60 -13.25 3.89
C GLU A 39 -1.19 -12.52 2.60
N LEU A 40 -2.14 -11.91 1.89
CA LEU A 40 -1.87 -11.34 0.56
C LEU A 40 -1.38 -9.88 0.59
N LEU A 41 -1.85 -9.08 1.54
CA LEU A 41 -1.51 -7.65 1.61
C LEU A 41 -0.01 -7.36 1.72
N PRO A 42 0.82 -8.11 2.46
CA PRO A 42 2.27 -7.87 2.54
C PRO A 42 2.97 -7.92 1.18
N GLU A 43 2.65 -8.93 0.36
CA GLU A 43 3.23 -9.07 -0.98
C GLU A 43 2.75 -7.95 -1.93
N ILE A 44 1.47 -7.57 -1.81
CA ILE A 44 0.93 -6.44 -2.57
C ILE A 44 1.62 -5.13 -2.19
N GLU A 45 1.85 -4.90 -0.89
CA GLU A 45 2.59 -3.73 -0.38
C GLU A 45 3.99 -3.69 -0.96
N ALA A 46 4.72 -4.81 -0.95
CA ALA A 46 6.07 -4.90 -1.49
C ALA A 46 6.12 -4.50 -2.99
N VAL A 47 5.18 -5.01 -3.79
CA VAL A 47 5.08 -4.64 -5.21
C VAL A 47 4.72 -3.17 -5.39
N MET A 48 3.79 -2.66 -4.60
CA MET A 48 3.38 -1.25 -4.65
C MET A 48 4.54 -0.31 -4.29
N VAL A 49 5.27 -0.57 -3.19
CA VAL A 49 6.42 0.23 -2.75
C VAL A 49 7.46 0.33 -3.84
N ARG A 50 7.81 -0.82 -4.44
CA ARG A 50 8.75 -0.87 -5.56
C ARG A 50 8.27 0.00 -6.72
N LYS A 51 7.01 -0.17 -7.14
CA LYS A 51 6.45 0.55 -8.30
C LYS A 51 6.33 2.06 -8.08
N LEU A 52 5.93 2.50 -6.89
CA LEU A 52 5.84 3.94 -6.59
C LEU A 52 7.21 4.60 -6.50
N ASN A 53 8.20 3.91 -5.95
CA ASN A 53 9.57 4.43 -5.89
C ASN A 53 10.23 4.47 -7.28
N GLU A 54 10.01 3.45 -8.13
CA GLU A 54 10.42 3.46 -9.55
C GLU A 54 9.86 4.70 -10.26
N ALA A 55 8.54 4.94 -10.19
CA ALA A 55 7.89 6.09 -10.84
C ALA A 55 8.37 7.45 -10.31
N THR A 56 8.73 7.53 -9.02
CA THR A 56 9.26 8.75 -8.39
C THR A 56 10.70 9.02 -8.85
N GLY A 57 11.51 7.98 -9.02
CA GLY A 57 12.86 8.06 -9.59
C GLY A 57 12.86 8.49 -11.05
N ASP A 58 11.95 7.94 -11.87
CA ASP A 58 11.81 8.28 -13.28
C ASP A 58 11.33 9.74 -13.52
N SER A 59 10.58 10.31 -12.57
CA SER A 59 10.10 11.70 -12.67
C SER A 59 11.16 12.75 -12.32
N HIS A 60 12.32 12.34 -11.78
CA HIS A 60 13.45 13.20 -11.44
C HIS A 60 14.68 12.96 -12.34
N GLY A 61 14.50 12.32 -13.50
CA GLY A 61 15.51 12.11 -14.55
C GLY A 61 15.42 13.10 -15.70
#